data_AF-J9C7L4-F1
#
_entry.id   AF-J9C7L4-F1
#
_cell.length_a   1.000
_cell.length_b   1.000
_cell.length_c   1.000
_cell.angle_alpha   90.00
_cell.angle_beta   90.00
_cell.angle_gamma   90.00
#
_symmetry.space_group_name_H-M   'P 1'
#
loop_
_entity.id
_entity.type
_entity.pdbx_description
1 polymer ?
#
loop_
_entity_poly.entity_id
_entity_poly.type
_entity_poly.pdbx_seq_one_letter_code
_entity_poly.pdbx_strand_id
1 'polypeptide(L)'
;MRANYYGDISDEALNDMIGYGYVLGTGDKNASYYTARQFNELLAVQNGNIMGVGVDLVKDTSGYGRIVAVYDGSPAEDMGMETGGFITSVDGSDVKGISVENILAKLRGEGGTDVQVGYMAPDGTTNEYTINRRAYIIPSVNFNMISGGIGYIRIQRFDGTTLNQFSRAVNTLQDEGVKGLILDLRDNGGGLLRAAIDCLDILVPRGDLVWAEYKNGERKLLGESDESSVNLPMIV
;
A
#
# COMPACT_ATOMS: atom_id res chain seq x y z
N MET A 1 17.88 -6.58 -36.13
CA MET A 1 18.46 -6.38 -34.79
C MET A 1 18.77 -7.72 -34.13
N ARG A 2 17.79 -8.60 -33.92
CA ARG A 2 17.96 -9.91 -33.26
C ARG A 2 19.08 -10.81 -33.81
N ALA A 3 19.22 -10.89 -35.13
CA ALA A 3 20.24 -11.72 -35.78
C ALA A 3 21.68 -11.19 -35.63
N ASN A 4 21.85 -9.93 -35.22
CA ASN A 4 23.14 -9.23 -35.21
C ASN A 4 23.45 -8.57 -33.85
N TYR A 5 22.65 -8.83 -32.81
CA TYR A 5 22.89 -8.33 -31.47
C TYR A 5 23.92 -9.22 -30.77
N TYR A 6 24.82 -8.61 -29.99
CA TYR A 6 25.95 -9.31 -29.38
C TYR A 6 25.56 -10.27 -28.25
N GLY A 7 24.42 -10.04 -27.58
CA GLY A 7 23.92 -10.87 -26.48
C GLY A 7 22.66 -11.66 -26.84
N ASP A 8 22.16 -12.42 -25.87
CA ASP A 8 20.90 -13.16 -26.00
C ASP A 8 19.72 -12.33 -25.48
N ILE A 9 18.61 -12.32 -26.23
CA ILE A 9 17.34 -11.71 -25.81
C ILE A 9 16.23 -12.74 -25.99
N SER A 10 15.65 -13.18 -24.86
CA SER A 10 14.52 -14.11 -24.87
C SER A 10 13.31 -13.49 -25.56
N ASP A 11 12.42 -14.34 -26.09
CA ASP A 11 11.15 -13.87 -26.68
C ASP A 11 10.30 -13.09 -25.68
N GLU A 12 10.26 -13.55 -24.43
CA GLU A 12 9.55 -12.90 -23.33
C GLU A 12 10.08 -11.49 -23.08
N ALA A 13 11.39 -11.35 -22.88
CA ALA A 13 12.01 -10.04 -22.64
C ALA A 13 11.84 -9.08 -23.83
N LEU A 14 11.92 -9.60 -25.07
CA LEU A 14 11.70 -8.78 -26.25
C LEU A 14 10.25 -8.27 -26.31
N ASN A 15 9.27 -9.13 -26.05
CA ASN A 15 7.85 -8.77 -26.07
C ASN A 15 7.51 -7.78 -24.96
N ASP A 16 8.02 -7.98 -23.75
CA ASP A 16 7.83 -7.05 -22.64
C ASP A 16 8.40 -5.66 -22.95
N MET A 17 9.60 -5.60 -23.55
CA MET A 17 10.21 -4.32 -23.93
C MET A 17 9.48 -3.62 -25.07
N ILE A 18 8.89 -4.35 -26.02
CA ILE A 18 8.02 -3.79 -27.05
C ILE A 18 6.76 -3.21 -26.42
N GLY A 19 6.11 -3.95 -25.52
CA GLY A 19 4.91 -3.49 -24.80
C GLY A 19 5.20 -2.23 -23.97
N TYR A 20 6.29 -2.24 -23.21
CA TYR A 20 6.76 -1.09 -22.46
C TYR A 20 7.01 0.13 -23.36
N GLY A 21 7.75 -0.05 -24.46
CA GLY A 21 8.05 1.03 -25.40
C GLY A 21 6.79 1.61 -26.08
N TYR A 22 5.80 0.76 -26.40
CA TYR A 22 4.53 1.21 -26.94
C TYR A 22 3.76 2.10 -25.96
N VAL A 23 3.61 1.66 -24.71
CA VAL A 23 2.92 2.43 -23.67
C VAL A 23 3.63 3.74 -23.39
N LEU A 24 4.96 3.72 -23.25
CA LEU A 24 5.78 4.93 -23.08
C LEU A 24 5.59 5.91 -24.24
N GLY A 25 5.51 5.40 -25.47
CA GLY A 25 5.29 6.18 -26.68
C GLY A 25 3.93 6.89 -26.76
N THR A 26 2.96 6.53 -25.93
CA THR A 26 1.67 7.24 -25.85
C THR A 26 1.79 8.62 -25.22
N GLY A 27 2.84 8.85 -24.41
CA GLY A 27 3.01 10.07 -23.62
C GLY A 27 2.01 10.23 -22.46
N ASP A 28 1.16 9.23 -22.20
CA ASP A 28 0.25 9.25 -21.07
C ASP A 28 1.02 8.92 -19.78
N LYS A 29 1.16 9.91 -18.91
CA LYS A 29 1.86 9.80 -17.62
C LYS A 29 1.24 8.80 -16.64
N ASN A 30 -0.02 8.40 -16.87
CA ASN A 30 -0.74 7.44 -16.03
C ASN A 30 -0.77 6.04 -16.65
N ALA A 31 -0.33 5.89 -17.90
CA ALA A 31 -0.26 4.59 -18.55
C ALA A 31 1.02 3.85 -18.12
N SER A 32 0.90 2.55 -17.86
CA SER A 32 2.03 1.71 -17.48
C SER A 32 1.85 0.32 -18.09
N TYR A 33 2.97 -0.25 -18.54
CA TYR A 33 3.01 -1.65 -18.94
C TYR A 33 3.32 -2.50 -17.71
N TYR A 34 2.59 -3.60 -17.56
CA TYR A 34 2.85 -4.62 -16.55
C TYR A 34 3.11 -5.94 -17.25
N THR A 35 4.19 -6.62 -16.88
CA THR A 35 4.36 -8.04 -17.23
C THR A 35 3.25 -8.86 -16.55
N ALA A 36 3.03 -10.10 -17.00
CA ALA A 36 2.04 -10.98 -16.39
C ALA A 36 2.23 -11.13 -14.86
N ARG A 37 3.49 -11.19 -14.40
CA ARG A 37 3.84 -11.27 -12.98
C ARG A 37 3.53 -9.98 -12.24
N GLN A 38 3.99 -8.83 -12.75
CA GLN A 38 3.74 -7.52 -12.15
C GLN A 38 2.24 -7.22 -12.07
N PHE A 39 1.47 -7.67 -13.06
CA PHE A 39 0.02 -7.53 -13.04
C PHE A 39 -0.62 -8.37 -11.92
N ASN A 40 -0.17 -9.60 -11.69
CA ASN A 40 -0.64 -10.41 -10.57
C ASN A 40 -0.29 -9.79 -9.20
N GLU A 41 0.89 -9.19 -9.08
CA GLU A 41 1.28 -8.45 -7.87
C GLU A 41 0.41 -7.21 -7.66
N LEU A 42 0.10 -6.46 -8.73
CA LEU A 42 -0.83 -5.34 -8.69
C LEU A 42 -2.21 -5.78 -8.18
N LEU A 43 -2.74 -6.89 -8.69
CA LEU A 43 -4.01 -7.45 -8.23
C LEU A 43 -3.96 -7.88 -6.76
N ALA A 44 -2.84 -8.46 -6.30
CA ALA A 44 -2.67 -8.81 -4.89
C ALA A 44 -2.74 -7.57 -3.99
N VAL A 45 -2.02 -6.50 -4.35
CA VAL A 45 -2.03 -5.22 -3.62
C VAL A 45 -3.42 -4.59 -3.63
N GLN A 46 -4.12 -4.63 -4.77
CA GLN A 46 -5.51 -4.15 -4.86
C GLN A 46 -6.46 -4.96 -3.98
N ASN A 47 -6.17 -6.23 -3.71
CA ASN A 47 -6.90 -7.06 -2.76
C ASN A 47 -6.44 -6.86 -1.29
N GLY A 48 -5.57 -5.90 -1.03
CA GLY A 48 -5.03 -5.59 0.31
C GLY A 48 -3.82 -6.42 0.72
N ASN A 49 -3.34 -7.32 -0.15
CA ASN A 49 -2.20 -8.19 0.14
C ASN A 49 -0.89 -7.55 -0.32
N ILE A 50 0.06 -7.36 0.58
CA ILE A 50 1.41 -6.91 0.25
C ILE A 50 2.38 -8.07 0.38
N MET A 51 3.27 -8.20 -0.61
CA MET A 51 4.32 -9.21 -0.62
C MET A 51 5.61 -8.66 0.01
N GLY A 52 6.17 -9.36 1.00
CA GLY A 52 7.45 -9.00 1.59
C GLY A 52 7.63 -9.53 3.01
N VAL A 53 8.47 -8.84 3.78
CA VAL A 53 8.81 -9.20 5.17
C VAL A 53 7.76 -8.75 6.19
N GLY A 54 7.14 -7.57 6.01
CA GLY A 54 6.07 -7.09 6.88
C GLY A 54 6.48 -6.20 8.04
N VAL A 55 7.33 -5.21 7.75
CA VAL A 55 7.71 -4.17 8.72
C VAL A 55 7.57 -2.78 8.12
N ASP A 56 7.30 -1.79 8.97
CA ASP A 56 7.56 -0.38 8.65
C ASP A 56 8.76 0.13 9.43
N LEU A 57 9.50 1.01 8.77
CA LEU A 57 10.75 1.55 9.27
C LEU A 57 10.69 3.08 9.34
N VAL A 58 11.43 3.65 10.27
CA VAL A 58 11.80 5.07 10.26
C VAL A 58 13.31 5.20 10.31
N LYS A 59 13.82 6.33 9.80
CA LYS A 59 15.24 6.64 9.87
C LYS A 59 15.61 6.94 11.32
N ASP A 60 16.64 6.28 11.82
CA ASP A 60 17.16 6.49 13.16
C ASP A 60 18.49 7.26 13.15
N THR A 61 18.85 7.86 14.29
CA THR A 61 20.11 8.61 14.45
C THR A 61 21.35 7.71 14.33
N SER A 62 21.21 6.40 14.61
CA SER A 62 22.23 5.39 14.34
C SER A 62 22.55 5.23 12.85
N GLY A 63 21.65 5.67 11.96
CA GLY A 63 21.74 5.52 10.51
C GLY A 63 21.08 4.24 9.98
N TYR A 64 20.59 3.35 10.85
CA TYR A 64 19.81 2.18 10.45
C TYR A 64 18.31 2.48 10.34
N GLY A 65 17.56 1.58 9.70
CA GLY A 65 16.10 1.59 9.71
C GLY A 65 15.58 0.99 11.01
N ARG A 66 14.93 1.80 11.85
CA ARG A 66 14.30 1.33 13.09
C ARG A 66 12.87 0.89 12.81
N ILE A 67 12.51 -0.31 13.26
CA ILE A 67 11.17 -0.88 13.14
C ILE A 67 10.21 -0.06 13.99
N VAL A 68 9.13 0.41 13.38
CA VAL A 68 8.02 1.12 14.06
C VAL A 68 6.71 0.36 13.98
N ALA A 69 6.58 -0.57 13.05
CA ALA A 69 5.48 -1.53 13.01
C ALA A 69 5.98 -2.88 12.50
N VAL A 70 5.38 -3.94 13.03
CA VAL A 70 5.47 -5.31 12.54
C VAL A 70 4.03 -5.73 12.27
N TYR A 71 3.75 -6.21 11.07
CA TYR A 71 2.38 -6.48 10.66
C TYR A 71 1.94 -7.88 11.06
N ASP A 72 0.73 -7.99 11.61
CA ASP A 72 0.11 -9.26 11.96
C ASP A 72 0.04 -10.22 10.76
N GLY A 73 0.33 -11.48 11.01
CA GLY A 73 0.39 -12.54 10.01
C GLY A 73 1.52 -12.38 9.01
N SER A 74 2.53 -11.53 9.25
CA SER A 74 3.69 -11.35 8.37
C SER A 74 4.88 -12.24 8.73
N PRO A 75 5.82 -12.47 7.79
CA PRO A 75 7.06 -13.18 8.12
C PRO A 75 7.87 -12.55 9.26
N ALA A 76 7.86 -11.22 9.38
CA ALA A 76 8.57 -10.53 10.45
C ALA A 76 7.99 -10.88 11.84
N GLU A 77 6.67 -11.00 11.94
CA GLU A 77 6.00 -11.45 13.16
C GLU A 77 6.41 -12.89 13.50
N ASP A 78 6.39 -13.81 12.52
CA ASP A 78 6.80 -15.21 12.73
C ASP A 78 8.24 -15.33 13.25
N MET A 79 9.13 -14.43 12.81
CA MET A 79 10.53 -14.37 13.24
C MET A 79 10.73 -13.66 14.58
N GLY A 80 9.65 -13.20 15.23
CA GLY A 80 9.71 -12.47 16.49
C GLY A 80 10.41 -11.12 16.38
N MET A 81 10.36 -10.47 15.21
CA MET A 81 10.82 -9.09 15.10
C MET A 81 9.89 -8.18 15.89
N GLU A 82 10.48 -7.19 16.57
CA GLU A 82 9.73 -6.27 17.43
C GLU A 82 9.99 -4.81 17.08
N THR A 83 8.99 -3.97 17.36
CA THR A 83 9.11 -2.51 17.29
C THR A 83 10.25 -2.02 18.18
N GLY A 84 11.00 -1.04 17.69
CA GLY A 84 12.19 -0.52 18.37
C GLY A 84 13.49 -1.25 17.98
N GLY A 85 13.39 -2.44 17.37
CA GLY A 85 14.55 -3.10 16.76
C GLY A 85 14.99 -2.44 15.45
N PHE A 86 16.09 -2.93 14.88
CA PHE A 86 16.73 -2.34 13.70
C PHE A 86 16.98 -3.38 12.62
N ILE A 87 16.75 -2.97 11.36
CA ILE A 87 17.26 -3.70 10.20
C ILE A 87 18.70 -3.22 9.95
N THR A 88 19.65 -4.14 10.06
CA THR A 88 21.09 -3.85 9.99
C THR A 88 21.72 -4.28 8.67
N SER A 89 21.19 -5.32 8.02
CA SER A 89 21.61 -5.74 6.68
C SER A 89 20.45 -6.32 5.88
N VAL A 90 20.55 -6.25 4.55
CA VAL A 90 19.67 -6.98 3.61
C VAL A 90 20.52 -7.62 2.52
N ASP A 91 20.36 -8.92 2.32
CA ASP A 91 21.15 -9.77 1.41
C ASP A 91 22.67 -9.57 1.61
N GLY A 92 23.10 -9.66 2.86
CA GLY A 92 24.50 -9.51 3.28
C GLY A 92 25.07 -8.09 3.18
N SER A 93 24.29 -7.12 2.68
CA SER A 93 24.73 -5.72 2.56
C SER A 93 24.26 -4.91 3.76
N ASP A 94 25.20 -4.25 4.45
CA ASP A 94 24.90 -3.25 5.49
C ASP A 94 23.98 -2.16 4.92
N VAL A 95 22.90 -1.84 5.65
CA VAL A 95 21.93 -0.81 5.26
C VAL A 95 22.15 0.54 5.93
N LYS A 96 23.21 0.71 6.71
CA LYS A 96 23.53 1.96 7.39
C LYS A 96 23.65 3.12 6.40
N GLY A 97 22.88 4.18 6.63
CA GLY A 97 22.88 5.39 5.79
C GLY A 97 22.05 5.27 4.50
N ILE A 98 21.52 4.08 4.17
CA ILE A 98 20.55 3.90 3.09
C ILE A 98 19.22 4.54 3.50
N SER A 99 18.48 5.10 2.54
CA SER A 99 17.14 5.64 2.81
C SER A 99 16.16 4.53 3.19
N VAL A 100 15.19 4.86 4.04
CA VAL A 100 14.17 3.92 4.51
C VAL A 100 13.41 3.30 3.33
N GLU A 101 13.09 4.11 2.33
CA GLU A 101 12.36 3.67 1.14
C GLU A 101 13.13 2.59 0.38
N ASN A 102 14.45 2.73 0.27
CA ASN A 102 15.31 1.75 -0.39
C ASN A 102 15.47 0.47 0.44
N ILE A 103 15.50 0.58 1.78
CA ILE A 103 15.52 -0.61 2.65
C ILE A 103 14.20 -1.37 2.48
N LEU A 104 13.06 -0.69 2.59
CA LEU A 104 11.73 -1.28 2.39
C LEU A 104 11.58 -1.90 1.00
N ALA A 105 12.13 -1.28 -0.04
CA ALA A 105 12.12 -1.83 -1.40
C ALA A 105 12.89 -3.16 -1.50
N LYS A 106 14.01 -3.32 -0.77
CA LYS A 106 14.77 -4.58 -0.71
C LYS A 106 14.10 -5.66 0.15
N LEU A 107 13.42 -5.25 1.23
CA LEU A 107 12.65 -6.17 2.09
C LEU A 107 11.37 -6.66 1.41
N ARG A 108 10.79 -5.82 0.55
CA ARG A 108 9.78 -6.24 -0.42
C ARG A 108 10.43 -7.05 -1.54
N GLY A 109 9.61 -7.71 -2.33
CA GLY A 109 10.07 -8.53 -3.45
C GLY A 109 9.08 -9.63 -3.75
N GLU A 110 9.45 -10.45 -4.73
CA GLU A 110 8.59 -11.51 -5.24
C GLU A 110 8.22 -12.49 -4.12
N GLY A 111 6.94 -12.86 -4.05
CA GLY A 111 6.46 -13.87 -3.12
C GLY A 111 7.12 -15.23 -3.34
N GLY A 112 7.40 -15.94 -2.26
CA GLY A 112 8.07 -17.24 -2.28
C GLY A 112 9.58 -17.16 -2.46
N THR A 113 10.15 -15.96 -2.69
CA THR A 113 11.60 -15.76 -2.68
C THR A 113 12.11 -15.51 -1.27
N ASP A 114 13.36 -15.89 -1.02
CA ASP A 114 14.01 -15.64 0.26
C ASP A 114 14.77 -14.31 0.26
N VAL A 115 14.89 -13.72 1.44
CA VAL A 115 15.74 -12.56 1.72
C VAL A 115 16.52 -12.78 3.00
N GLN A 116 17.81 -12.47 2.99
CA GLN A 116 18.60 -12.48 4.22
C GLN A 116 18.48 -11.11 4.89
N VAL A 117 18.09 -11.10 6.16
CA VAL A 117 17.85 -9.87 6.92
C VAL A 117 18.63 -9.92 8.22
N GLY A 118 19.58 -9.01 8.37
CA GLY A 118 20.21 -8.71 9.65
C GLY A 118 19.25 -7.90 10.52
N TYR A 119 19.00 -8.40 11.72
CA TYR A 119 18.12 -7.78 12.70
C TYR A 119 18.85 -7.59 14.02
N MET A 120 18.70 -6.41 14.63
CA MET A 120 19.12 -6.13 15.99
C MET A 120 17.91 -5.80 16.84
N ALA A 121 17.62 -6.64 17.83
CA ALA A 121 16.53 -6.47 18.77
C ALA A 121 16.75 -5.25 19.69
N PRO A 122 15.70 -4.71 20.34
CA PRO A 122 15.83 -3.58 21.25
C PRO A 122 16.81 -3.81 22.41
N ASP A 123 17.02 -5.06 22.83
CA ASP A 123 17.96 -5.46 23.88
C ASP A 123 19.41 -5.59 23.39
N GLY A 124 19.64 -5.37 22.10
CA GLY A 124 20.95 -5.48 21.44
C GLY A 124 21.27 -6.85 20.87
N THR A 125 20.41 -7.86 21.05
CA THR A 125 20.59 -9.18 20.46
C THR A 125 20.55 -9.11 18.94
N THR A 126 21.57 -9.63 18.27
CA THR A 126 21.65 -9.64 16.80
C THR A 126 21.31 -11.02 16.25
N ASN A 127 20.47 -11.06 15.23
CA ASN A 127 20.10 -12.27 14.50
C ASN A 127 20.23 -12.04 12.99
N GLU A 128 20.48 -13.11 12.24
CA GLU A 128 20.40 -13.10 10.79
C GLU A 128 19.31 -14.10 10.38
N TYR A 129 18.27 -13.59 9.73
CA TYR A 129 17.13 -14.40 9.31
C TYR A 129 17.15 -14.61 7.81
N THR A 130 16.88 -15.83 7.37
CA THR A 130 16.44 -16.09 5.99
C THR A 130 14.92 -16.11 6.00
N ILE A 131 14.31 -15.10 5.41
CA ILE A 131 12.87 -14.87 5.47
C ILE A 131 12.27 -15.14 4.10
N ASN A 132 11.30 -16.04 4.04
CA ASN A 132 10.51 -16.25 2.83
C ASN A 132 9.46 -15.15 2.71
N ARG A 133 9.54 -14.34 1.64
CA ARG A 133 8.58 -13.26 1.38
C ARG A 133 7.20 -13.85 1.11
N ARG A 134 6.18 -13.40 1.84
CA ARG A 134 4.79 -13.82 1.59
C ARG A 134 3.81 -12.66 1.74
N ALA A 135 2.56 -12.93 1.41
CA ALA A 135 1.48 -11.98 1.57
C ALA A 135 1.22 -11.69 3.06
N TYR A 136 1.04 -10.42 3.39
CA TYR A 136 0.49 -9.93 4.66
C TYR A 136 -0.42 -8.74 4.39
N ILE A 137 -1.28 -8.42 5.36
CA ILE A 137 -2.26 -7.34 5.24
C ILE A 137 -1.73 -6.12 5.97
N ILE A 138 -1.70 -4.99 5.27
CA ILE A 138 -1.56 -3.67 5.91
C ILE A 138 -2.97 -3.07 6.01
N PRO A 139 -3.43 -2.67 7.21
CA PRO A 139 -4.68 -1.94 7.36
C PRO A 139 -4.70 -0.69 6.46
N SER A 140 -5.66 -0.62 5.56
CA SER A 140 -5.86 0.55 4.69
C SER A 140 -6.47 1.73 5.45
N VAL A 141 -7.17 1.46 6.55
CA VAL A 141 -7.79 2.46 7.43
C VAL A 141 -7.27 2.29 8.86
N ASN A 142 -6.81 3.38 9.46
CA ASN A 142 -6.54 3.49 10.89
C ASN A 142 -7.45 4.57 11.48
N PHE A 143 -7.95 4.38 12.69
CA PHE A 143 -8.84 5.36 13.31
C PHE A 143 -8.69 5.42 14.84
N ASN A 144 -9.00 6.58 15.40
CA ASN A 144 -9.05 6.79 16.84
C ASN A 144 -9.86 8.04 17.20
N MET A 145 -10.43 8.06 18.40
CA MET A 145 -10.96 9.28 19.00
C MET A 145 -9.80 10.19 19.44
N ILE A 146 -9.86 11.47 19.09
CA ILE A 146 -8.92 12.51 19.55
C ILE A 146 -9.62 13.54 20.46
N SER A 147 -8.85 14.50 20.96
CA SER A 147 -9.35 15.56 21.84
C SER A 147 -10.55 16.30 21.25
N GLY A 148 -11.51 16.63 22.12
CA GLY A 148 -12.76 17.30 21.71
C GLY A 148 -13.87 16.37 21.21
N GLY A 149 -13.66 15.05 21.19
CA GLY A 149 -14.65 14.09 20.69
C GLY A 149 -14.67 14.05 19.17
N ILE A 150 -13.52 14.25 18.53
CA ILE A 150 -13.36 14.20 17.08
C ILE A 150 -12.82 12.82 16.71
N GLY A 151 -13.45 12.19 15.73
CA GLY A 151 -12.99 10.94 15.16
C GLY A 151 -11.96 11.23 14.07
N TYR A 152 -10.75 10.76 14.26
CA TYR A 152 -9.71 10.82 13.23
C TYR A 152 -9.68 9.48 12.49
N ILE A 153 -9.88 9.51 11.17
CA ILE A 153 -9.84 8.34 10.30
C ILE A 153 -8.82 8.62 9.20
N ARG A 154 -7.72 7.86 9.17
CA ARG A 154 -6.71 7.93 8.11
C ARG A 154 -6.91 6.81 7.13
N ILE A 155 -7.12 7.15 5.85
CA ILE A 155 -7.21 6.19 4.75
C ILE A 155 -5.92 6.28 3.94
N GLN A 156 -5.06 5.27 4.05
CA GLN A 156 -3.74 5.26 3.41
C GLN A 156 -3.81 4.90 1.92
N ARG A 157 -4.83 4.15 1.51
CA ARG A 157 -5.08 3.72 0.13
C ARG A 157 -6.50 3.20 -0.01
N PHE A 158 -6.95 3.01 -1.25
CA PHE A 158 -8.21 2.33 -1.55
C PHE A 158 -7.93 0.93 -2.12
N ASP A 159 -8.14 -0.10 -1.31
CA ASP A 159 -8.03 -1.51 -1.68
C ASP A 159 -9.33 -2.27 -1.37
N GLY A 160 -9.36 -3.57 -1.66
CA GLY A 160 -10.53 -4.43 -1.46
C GLY A 160 -10.95 -4.60 0.00
N THR A 161 -10.14 -4.14 0.97
CA THR A 161 -10.43 -4.19 2.41
C THR A 161 -10.98 -2.88 2.96
N THR A 162 -10.79 -1.76 2.22
CA THR A 162 -11.01 -0.41 2.72
C THR A 162 -12.45 -0.15 3.15
N LEU A 163 -13.45 -0.56 2.36
CA LEU A 163 -14.86 -0.34 2.70
C LEU A 163 -15.21 -0.93 4.08
N ASN A 164 -14.79 -2.17 4.33
CA ASN A 164 -15.10 -2.86 5.58
C ASN A 164 -14.39 -2.20 6.78
N GLN A 165 -13.12 -1.83 6.61
CA GLN A 165 -12.36 -1.15 7.66
C GLN A 165 -12.90 0.26 7.93
N PHE A 166 -13.28 0.98 6.89
CA PHE A 166 -13.87 2.31 6.97
C PHE A 166 -15.24 2.29 7.65
N SER A 167 -16.13 1.39 7.23
CA SER A 167 -17.45 1.20 7.85
C SER A 167 -17.33 0.88 9.34
N ARG A 168 -16.38 0.01 9.70
CA ARG A 168 -16.07 -0.30 11.11
C ARG A 168 -15.61 0.94 11.87
N ALA A 169 -14.70 1.73 11.29
CA ALA A 169 -14.20 2.95 11.92
C ALA A 169 -15.33 3.95 12.21
N VAL A 170 -16.18 4.21 11.21
CA VAL A 170 -17.32 5.13 11.34
C VAL A 170 -18.29 4.65 12.41
N ASN A 171 -18.72 3.38 12.35
CA ASN A 171 -19.67 2.82 13.32
C ASN A 171 -19.12 2.85 14.74
N THR A 172 -17.86 2.43 14.95
CA THR A 172 -17.24 2.46 16.28
C THR A 172 -17.16 3.89 16.83
N LEU A 173 -16.76 4.87 16.02
CA LEU A 173 -16.70 6.26 16.47
C LEU A 173 -18.10 6.83 16.78
N GLN A 174 -19.12 6.46 16.01
CA GLN A 174 -20.52 6.83 16.29
C GLN A 174 -21.01 6.25 17.62
N ASP A 175 -20.73 4.97 17.87
CA ASP A 175 -21.08 4.30 19.13
C ASP A 175 -20.37 4.96 20.33
N GLU A 176 -19.18 5.52 20.13
CA GLU A 176 -18.43 6.29 21.12
C GLU A 176 -18.89 7.75 21.28
N GLY A 177 -19.89 8.20 20.51
CA GLY A 177 -20.47 9.54 20.62
C GLY A 177 -19.63 10.64 19.97
N VAL A 178 -18.97 10.33 18.86
CA VAL A 178 -18.19 11.29 18.06
C VAL A 178 -19.02 12.52 17.66
N LYS A 179 -18.40 13.69 17.69
CA LYS A 179 -19.02 15.00 17.38
C LYS A 179 -18.68 15.53 15.99
N GLY A 180 -17.66 14.96 15.35
CA GLY A 180 -17.22 15.31 14.00
C GLY A 180 -16.07 14.43 13.54
N LEU A 181 -15.82 14.38 12.24
CA LEU A 181 -14.83 13.51 11.62
C LEU A 181 -13.72 14.32 10.94
N ILE A 182 -12.49 13.83 11.04
CA ILE A 182 -11.35 14.21 10.20
C ILE A 182 -11.01 13.00 9.35
N LEU A 183 -11.07 13.15 8.03
CA LEU A 183 -10.69 12.12 7.06
C LEU A 183 -9.31 12.45 6.47
N ASP A 184 -8.27 11.82 6.97
CA ASP A 184 -6.90 12.08 6.51
C ASP A 184 -6.56 11.23 5.27
N LEU A 185 -6.49 11.90 4.12
CA LEU A 185 -6.07 11.33 2.82
C LEU A 185 -4.63 11.70 2.44
N ARG A 186 -3.82 12.24 3.37
CA ARG A 186 -2.43 12.58 3.05
C ARG A 186 -1.63 11.32 2.72
N ASP A 187 -0.82 11.44 1.68
CA ASP A 187 -0.01 10.36 1.11
C ASP A 187 -0.83 9.18 0.55
N ASN A 188 -2.14 9.37 0.35
CA ASN A 188 -2.99 8.39 -0.32
C ASN A 188 -2.88 8.56 -1.84
N GLY A 189 -2.18 7.62 -2.49
CA GLY A 189 -1.99 7.60 -3.95
C GLY A 189 -3.22 7.13 -4.75
N GLY A 190 -4.35 6.86 -4.10
CA GLY A 190 -5.56 6.33 -4.70
C GLY A 190 -5.69 4.82 -4.54
N GLY A 191 -6.13 4.15 -5.61
CA GLY A 191 -6.37 2.71 -5.63
C GLY A 191 -7.67 2.36 -6.37
N LEU A 192 -8.42 1.40 -5.85
CA LEU A 192 -9.68 0.96 -6.44
C LEU A 192 -10.73 2.08 -6.37
N LEU A 193 -11.14 2.58 -7.54
CA LEU A 193 -12.20 3.58 -7.66
C LEU A 193 -13.50 3.15 -6.94
N ARG A 194 -13.87 1.87 -7.06
CA ARG A 194 -15.08 1.36 -6.44
C ARG A 194 -15.03 1.45 -4.91
N ALA A 195 -13.89 1.12 -4.30
CA ALA A 195 -13.72 1.24 -2.86
C ALA A 195 -13.84 2.70 -2.37
N ALA A 196 -13.34 3.66 -3.15
CA ALA A 196 -13.51 5.08 -2.84
C ALA A 196 -14.97 5.54 -2.96
N ILE A 197 -15.67 5.11 -4.01
CA ILE A 197 -17.11 5.39 -4.19
C ILE A 197 -17.91 4.82 -3.03
N ASP A 198 -17.68 3.56 -2.65
CA ASP A 198 -18.41 2.91 -1.56
C ASP A 198 -18.15 3.58 -0.20
N CYS A 199 -16.92 4.08 0.05
CA CYS A 199 -16.64 4.85 1.27
C CYS A 199 -17.32 6.23 1.26
N LEU A 200 -17.40 6.88 0.10
CA LEU A 200 -18.08 8.17 -0.05
C LEU A 200 -19.59 8.04 0.17
N ASP A 201 -20.20 6.97 -0.33
CA ASP A 201 -21.64 6.71 -0.21
C ASP A 201 -22.11 6.70 1.26
N ILE A 202 -21.28 6.21 2.17
CA ILE A 202 -21.55 6.25 3.63
C ILE A 202 -21.61 7.71 4.15
N LEU A 203 -20.81 8.60 3.57
CA LEU A 203 -20.56 9.93 4.13
C LEU A 203 -21.49 11.00 3.59
N VAL A 204 -21.90 10.89 2.32
CA VAL A 204 -22.52 12.01 1.60
C VAL A 204 -23.99 11.77 1.33
N PRO A 205 -24.82 12.83 1.23
CA PRO A 205 -26.22 12.69 0.86
C PRO A 205 -26.37 12.18 -0.58
N ARG A 206 -27.58 11.71 -0.89
CA ARG A 206 -27.97 11.28 -2.23
C ARG A 206 -27.52 12.23 -3.33
N GLY A 207 -26.87 11.68 -4.35
CA GLY A 207 -26.45 12.40 -5.54
C GLY A 207 -25.38 11.67 -6.35
N ASP A 208 -25.03 12.24 -7.49
CA ASP A 208 -23.95 11.73 -8.32
C ASP A 208 -22.60 11.92 -7.61
N LEU A 209 -21.78 10.87 -7.57
CA LEU A 209 -20.46 10.91 -6.96
C LEU A 209 -19.36 11.11 -8.01
N VAL A 210 -19.37 10.29 -9.06
CA VAL A 210 -18.27 10.23 -10.03
C VAL A 210 -18.79 10.00 -11.44
N TRP A 211 -18.28 10.80 -12.38
CA TRP A 211 -18.47 10.63 -13.81
C TRP A 211 -17.12 10.32 -14.49
N ALA A 212 -17.15 9.46 -15.51
CA ALA A 212 -16.07 9.33 -16.49
C ALA A 212 -16.47 10.03 -17.79
N GLU A 213 -15.50 10.69 -18.43
CA GLU A 213 -15.62 11.23 -19.78
C GLU A 213 -14.63 10.50 -20.70
N TYR A 214 -15.13 9.96 -21.81
CA TYR A 214 -14.33 9.21 -22.77
C TYR A 214 -13.97 10.07 -23.98
N LYS A 215 -12.99 9.62 -24.78
CA LYS A 215 -12.47 10.37 -25.95
C LYS A 215 -13.54 10.75 -26.97
N ASN A 216 -14.61 9.97 -27.09
CA ASN A 216 -15.75 10.24 -27.97
C ASN A 216 -16.73 11.30 -27.40
N GLY A 217 -16.42 11.89 -26.24
CA GLY A 217 -17.29 12.82 -25.51
C GLY A 217 -18.41 12.13 -24.71
N GLU A 218 -18.47 10.79 -24.71
CA GLU A 218 -19.43 10.05 -23.90
C GLU A 218 -19.12 10.27 -22.42
N ARG A 219 -20.15 10.60 -21.64
CA ARG A 219 -20.07 10.69 -20.19
C ARG A 219 -20.86 9.55 -19.56
N LYS A 220 -20.23 8.84 -18.63
CA LYS A 220 -20.84 7.73 -17.90
C LYS A 220 -20.79 7.98 -16.40
N LEU A 221 -21.94 7.86 -15.74
CA LEU A 221 -22.02 7.85 -14.28
C LEU A 221 -21.40 6.55 -13.76
N LEU A 222 -20.39 6.65 -12.90
CA LEU A 222 -19.67 5.52 -12.34
C LEU A 222 -20.06 5.22 -10.89
N GLY A 223 -20.57 6.22 -10.17
CA GLY A 223 -21.01 6.07 -8.79
C GLY A 223 -22.04 7.14 -8.43
N GLU A 224 -23.03 6.71 -7.66
CA GLU A 224 -24.08 7.53 -7.05
C GLU A 224 -24.19 7.14 -5.58
N SER A 225 -24.69 8.04 -4.75
CA SER A 225 -25.06 7.75 -3.38
C SER A 225 -26.57 7.62 -3.25
N ASP A 226 -27.05 6.61 -2.54
CA ASP A 226 -28.48 6.31 -2.37
C ASP A 226 -28.96 6.27 -0.90
N GLU A 227 -28.05 6.32 0.08
CA GLU A 227 -28.31 6.06 1.51
C GLU A 227 -28.35 7.30 2.45
N SER A 228 -28.67 7.03 3.72
CA SER A 228 -28.62 8.01 4.82
C SER A 228 -27.17 8.33 5.20
N SER A 229 -26.69 9.47 4.71
CA SER A 229 -25.37 10.02 5.02
C SER A 229 -25.10 10.14 6.52
N VAL A 230 -23.83 9.95 6.92
CA VAL A 230 -23.35 10.34 8.25
C VAL A 230 -23.62 11.84 8.50
N ASN A 231 -24.58 12.13 9.38
CA ASN A 231 -24.94 13.50 9.74
C ASN A 231 -24.01 14.07 10.83
N LEU A 232 -22.72 14.21 10.49
CA LEU A 232 -21.70 14.79 11.34
C LEU A 232 -20.94 15.88 10.59
N PRO A 233 -20.49 16.95 11.28
CA PRO A 233 -19.47 17.84 10.73
C PRO A 233 -18.23 17.03 10.34
N MET A 234 -17.72 17.24 9.13
CA MET A 234 -16.57 16.52 8.60
C MET A 234 -15.61 17.45 7.85
N ILE A 235 -14.33 17.11 7.91
CA ILE A 235 -13.26 17.73 7.11
C ILE A 235 -12.39 16.63 6.50
N VAL A 236 -11.85 16.90 5.32
CA VAL A 236 -10.92 16.06 4.58
C VAL A 236 -9.61 16.81 4.42
#